data_AF-A0A941J1W6-F1
#
_entry.id   AF-A0A941J1W6-F1
#
_cell.length_a   1.000
_cell.length_b   1.000
_cell.length_c   1.000
_cell.angle_alpha   90.00
_cell.angle_beta   90.00
_cell.angle_gamma   90.00
#
_symmetry.space_group_name_H-M   'P 1'
#
loop_
_entity.id
_entity.type
_entity.pdbx_description
1 polymer ?
#
loop_
_entity_poly.entity_id
_entity_poly.type
_entity_poly.pdbx_seq_one_letter_code
_entity_poly.pdbx_strand_id
1 'polypeptide(L)'
;MDKRMYPASLTKVATAIYAIEHGDKNELVTVSKKAAKADGSSVFIEPGEEIELSKLIAGMLINSGNDAAIAIAEHMSGSEKLFMEDLNEFLRKEVNVTDTHFTNPHGLFDKDHVTTASDLENYPICNEK
;
A
#
# COMPACT_ATOMS: atom_id res chain seq x y z
N MET A 1 25.85 -4.19 -3.49
CA MET A 1 24.68 -4.00 -2.63
C MET A 1 24.14 -2.64 -2.98
N ASP A 2 22.90 -2.58 -3.45
CA ASP A 2 22.33 -1.35 -3.96
C ASP A 2 21.99 -0.38 -2.83
N LYS A 3 21.96 0.90 -3.16
CA LYS A 3 21.75 1.95 -2.17
C LYS A 3 20.31 1.91 -1.66
N ARG A 4 20.14 1.69 -0.36
CA ARG A 4 18.86 1.85 0.33
C ARG A 4 18.43 3.32 0.34
N MET A 5 17.19 3.57 -0.02
CA MET A 5 16.60 4.91 -0.16
C MET A 5 15.18 4.91 0.39
N TYR A 6 14.71 6.09 0.82
CA TYR A 6 13.31 6.30 1.19
C TYR A 6 12.45 6.34 -0.09
N PRO A 7 11.46 5.44 -0.26
CA PRO A 7 10.69 5.31 -1.50
C PRO A 7 9.67 6.43 -1.74
N ALA A 8 9.32 7.18 -0.70
CA ALA A 8 8.13 8.01 -0.69
C ALA A 8 6.92 7.22 -1.21
N SER A 9 6.03 7.82 -2.00
CA SER A 9 4.80 7.17 -2.47
C SER A 9 4.98 6.01 -3.44
N LEU A 10 6.20 5.63 -3.85
CA LEU A 10 6.42 4.38 -4.59
C LEU A 10 5.96 3.14 -3.81
N THR A 11 5.92 3.23 -2.47
CA THR A 11 5.35 2.21 -1.58
C THR A 11 3.93 1.79 -1.98
N LYS A 12 3.13 2.73 -2.51
CA LYS A 12 1.74 2.46 -2.91
C LYS A 12 1.63 1.44 -4.04
N VAL A 13 2.68 1.24 -4.82
CA VAL A 13 2.73 0.19 -5.85
C VAL A 13 2.67 -1.19 -5.18
N ALA A 14 3.42 -1.40 -4.09
CA ALA A 14 3.39 -2.66 -3.34
C ALA A 14 2.03 -2.87 -2.66
N THR A 15 1.46 -1.82 -2.07
CA THR A 15 0.11 -1.86 -1.49
C THR A 15 -0.94 -2.23 -2.53
N ALA A 16 -0.86 -1.67 -3.74
CA ALA A 16 -1.77 -1.99 -4.84
C ALA A 16 -1.62 -3.44 -5.31
N ILE A 17 -0.38 -3.91 -5.54
CA ILE A 17 -0.12 -5.31 -5.94
C ILE A 17 -0.73 -6.26 -4.93
N TYR A 18 -0.43 -6.08 -3.64
CA TYR A 18 -0.95 -6.95 -2.60
C TYR A 18 -2.48 -6.95 -2.55
N ALA A 19 -3.11 -5.77 -2.61
CA ALA A 19 -4.57 -5.64 -2.60
C ALA A 19 -5.24 -6.27 -3.84
N ILE A 20 -4.62 -6.16 -5.01
CA ILE A 20 -5.11 -6.77 -6.26
C ILE A 20 -5.02 -8.30 -6.20
N GLU A 21 -3.95 -8.84 -5.63
CA GLU A 21 -3.73 -10.29 -5.60
C GLU A 21 -4.51 -11.00 -4.50
N HIS A 22 -4.80 -10.33 -3.38
CA HIS A 22 -5.37 -10.96 -2.19
C HIS A 22 -6.77 -10.47 -1.82
N GLY A 23 -7.24 -9.35 -2.39
CA GLY A 23 -8.55 -8.78 -2.10
C GLY A 23 -9.60 -9.07 -3.17
N ASP A 24 -10.88 -8.92 -2.82
CA ASP A 24 -11.96 -8.83 -3.80
C ASP A 24 -12.16 -7.37 -4.20
N LYS A 25 -11.88 -7.07 -5.47
CA LYS A 25 -11.95 -5.72 -6.04
C LYS A 25 -13.34 -5.06 -5.90
N ASN A 26 -14.40 -5.85 -5.72
CA ASN A 26 -15.78 -5.37 -5.60
C ASN A 26 -16.25 -5.30 -4.14
N GLU A 27 -15.42 -5.75 -3.18
CA GLU A 27 -15.75 -5.65 -1.76
C GLU A 27 -15.79 -4.18 -1.33
N LEU A 28 -16.79 -3.85 -0.50
CA LEU A 28 -16.94 -2.54 0.08
C LEU A 28 -16.03 -2.40 1.29
N VAL A 29 -15.20 -1.37 1.26
CA VAL A 29 -14.32 -0.97 2.36
C VAL A 29 -14.98 0.16 3.13
N THR A 30 -15.18 -0.02 4.44
CA THR A 30 -15.66 1.05 5.32
C THR A 30 -14.50 1.95 5.74
N VAL A 31 -14.57 3.23 5.38
CA VAL A 31 -13.52 4.21 5.69
C VAL A 31 -13.51 4.55 7.18
N SER A 32 -12.36 4.36 7.84
CA SER A 32 -12.20 4.72 9.24
C SER A 32 -11.93 6.21 9.45
N LYS A 33 -12.16 6.69 10.68
CA LYS A 33 -11.76 8.06 11.09
C LYS A 33 -10.25 8.29 10.98
N LYS A 34 -9.46 7.23 11.06
CA LYS A 34 -8.00 7.31 10.99
C LYS A 34 -7.56 7.45 9.55
N ALA A 35 -8.11 6.63 8.64
CA ALA A 35 -7.86 6.74 7.21
C ALA A 35 -8.22 8.14 6.67
N ALA A 36 -9.42 8.64 6.98
CA ALA A 36 -9.86 9.97 6.54
C ALA A 36 -9.02 11.14 7.11
N LYS A 37 -8.17 10.90 8.13
CA LYS A 37 -7.29 11.90 8.74
C LYS A 37 -5.81 11.67 8.39
N ALA A 38 -5.53 10.86 7.37
CA ALA A 38 -4.17 10.64 6.93
C ALA A 38 -3.48 11.97 6.57
N ASP A 39 -2.24 12.15 7.00
CA ASP A 39 -1.42 13.29 6.59
C ASP A 39 -0.97 13.13 5.13
N GLY A 40 -0.71 14.24 4.45
CA GLY A 40 -0.17 14.25 3.08
C GLY A 40 -1.25 14.27 1.99
N SER A 41 -0.97 13.62 0.86
CA SER A 41 -1.91 13.55 -0.27
C SER A 41 -3.15 12.75 0.10
N SER A 42 -4.31 13.18 -0.38
CA SER A 42 -5.61 12.60 -0.03
C SER A 42 -6.55 12.62 -1.24
N VAL A 43 -7.47 11.66 -1.28
CA VAL A 43 -8.62 11.62 -2.21
C VAL A 43 -9.91 12.13 -1.56
N PHE A 44 -9.81 12.68 -0.34
CA PHE A 44 -10.87 13.31 0.43
C PHE A 44 -12.04 12.37 0.79
N ILE A 45 -11.73 11.12 1.13
CA ILE A 45 -12.72 10.16 1.63
C ILE A 45 -13.14 10.50 3.08
N GLU A 46 -14.40 10.24 3.41
CA GLU A 46 -15.01 10.59 4.69
C GLU A 46 -15.25 9.35 5.58
N PRO A 47 -15.20 9.49 6.92
CA PRO A 47 -15.44 8.37 7.83
C PRO A 47 -16.85 7.78 7.66
N GLY A 48 -16.93 6.45 7.50
CA GLY A 48 -18.17 5.71 7.33
C GLY A 48 -18.63 5.57 5.88
N GLU A 49 -17.94 6.18 4.92
CA GLU A 49 -18.15 5.85 3.50
C GLU A 49 -17.85 4.38 3.23
N GLU A 50 -18.64 3.77 2.35
CA GLU A 50 -18.40 2.42 1.84
C GLU A 50 -17.97 2.52 0.37
N ILE A 51 -16.71 2.19 0.10
CA ILE A 51 -16.09 2.39 -1.21
C ILE A 51 -15.54 1.04 -1.69
N GLU A 52 -15.82 0.66 -2.94
CA GLU A 52 -15.24 -0.54 -3.54
C GLU A 52 -13.71 -0.50 -3.47
N LEU A 53 -13.10 -1.63 -3.11
CA LEU A 53 -11.64 -1.76 -3.03
C LEU A 53 -10.93 -1.30 -4.31
N SER A 54 -11.50 -1.61 -5.49
CA SER A 54 -10.99 -1.15 -6.78
C SER A 54 -10.92 0.38 -6.93
N LYS A 55 -11.90 1.11 -6.39
CA LYS A 55 -11.94 2.58 -6.42
C LYS A 55 -10.91 3.17 -5.46
N LEU A 56 -10.70 2.56 -4.29
CA LEU A 56 -9.63 2.96 -3.38
C LEU A 56 -8.26 2.74 -4.00
N ILE A 57 -8.02 1.58 -4.66
CA ILE A 57 -6.77 1.30 -5.36
C ILE A 57 -6.54 2.35 -6.46
N ALA A 58 -7.57 2.68 -7.25
CA ALA A 58 -7.47 3.69 -8.29
C ALA A 58 -7.14 5.08 -7.71
N GLY A 59 -7.85 5.52 -6.66
CA GLY A 59 -7.58 6.80 -5.99
C GLY A 59 -6.18 6.87 -5.38
N MET A 60 -5.73 5.78 -4.77
CA MET A 60 -4.38 5.64 -4.22
C MET A 60 -3.30 5.80 -5.30
N LEU A 61 -3.47 5.19 -6.48
CA LEU A 61 -2.45 5.23 -7.53
C LEU A 61 -2.50 6.52 -8.37
N ILE A 62 -3.69 7.05 -8.67
CA ILE A 62 -3.85 8.24 -9.54
C ILE A 62 -3.54 9.53 -8.77
N ASN A 63 -4.05 9.66 -7.54
CA ASN A 63 -3.92 10.88 -6.74
C ASN A 63 -2.89 10.75 -5.61
N SER A 64 -2.24 9.58 -5.48
CA SER A 64 -1.34 9.29 -4.37
C SER A 64 -2.02 9.40 -2.99
N GLY A 65 -3.33 9.13 -2.92
CA GLY A 65 -4.11 9.26 -1.68
C GLY A 65 -3.61 8.35 -0.55
N ASN A 66 -3.17 8.95 0.55
CA ASN A 66 -2.71 8.25 1.75
C ASN A 66 -3.89 7.69 2.55
N ASP A 67 -4.99 8.43 2.58
CA ASP A 67 -6.27 8.01 3.13
C ASP A 67 -6.77 6.71 2.51
N ALA A 68 -6.73 6.59 1.18
CA ALA A 68 -7.06 5.36 0.48
C ALA A 68 -6.10 4.21 0.85
N ALA A 69 -4.79 4.48 0.95
CA ALA A 69 -3.80 3.46 1.33
C ALA A 69 -4.03 2.93 2.76
N ILE A 70 -4.38 3.80 3.71
CA ILE A 70 -4.71 3.39 5.09
C ILE A 70 -6.02 2.61 5.11
N ALA A 71 -7.05 3.06 4.39
CA ALA A 71 -8.33 2.33 4.30
C ALA A 71 -8.15 0.91 3.73
N ILE A 72 -7.34 0.78 2.66
CA ILE A 72 -6.97 -0.53 2.10
C ILE A 72 -6.26 -1.39 3.14
N ALA A 73 -5.25 -0.84 3.84
CA ALA A 73 -4.49 -1.59 4.83
C ALA A 73 -5.36 -2.08 6.01
N GLU A 74 -6.25 -1.22 6.52
CA GLU A 74 -7.17 -1.56 7.59
C GLU A 74 -8.19 -2.61 7.16
N HIS A 75 -8.69 -2.54 5.92
CA HIS A 75 -9.60 -3.54 5.37
C HIS A 75 -8.95 -4.92 5.22
N MET A 76 -7.75 -4.95 4.63
CA MET A 76 -7.08 -6.19 4.27
C MET A 76 -6.56 -6.98 5.47
N SER A 77 -6.06 -6.29 6.51
CA SER A 77 -5.39 -6.96 7.65
C SER A 77 -5.89 -6.47 9.01
N GLY A 78 -6.97 -5.70 9.07
CA GLY A 78 -7.56 -5.16 10.30
C GLY A 78 -6.80 -3.96 10.91
N SER A 79 -5.55 -3.73 10.52
CA SER A 79 -4.76 -2.56 10.93
C SER A 79 -3.55 -2.34 10.01
N GLU A 80 -3.06 -1.11 9.92
CA GLU A 80 -1.82 -0.81 9.18
C GLU A 80 -0.61 -1.63 9.66
N LYS A 81 -0.52 -1.90 10.96
CA LYS A 81 0.60 -2.67 11.52
C LYS A 81 0.62 -4.09 10.97
N LEU A 82 -0.51 -4.78 11.08
CA LEU A 82 -0.66 -6.15 10.57
C LEU A 82 -0.50 -6.17 9.06
N PHE A 83 -1.06 -5.17 8.35
CA PHE A 83 -0.88 -5.04 6.91
C PHE A 83 0.59 -4.88 6.49
N MET A 84 1.40 -4.14 7.25
CA MET A 84 2.84 -4.06 6.99
C MET A 84 3.56 -5.37 7.26
N GLU A 85 3.17 -6.13 8.29
CA GLU A 85 3.72 -7.47 8.54
C GLU A 85 3.44 -8.38 7.34
N ASP A 86 2.19 -8.44 6.89
CA ASP A 86 1.74 -9.24 5.73
C ASP A 86 2.41 -8.79 4.42
N LEU A 87 2.44 -7.48 4.14
CA LEU A 87 3.03 -6.93 2.92
C LEU A 87 4.52 -7.20 2.83
N ASN A 88 5.27 -7.00 3.92
CA ASN A 88 6.71 -7.29 3.93
C ASN A 88 6.98 -8.80 3.82
N GLU A 89 6.11 -9.65 4.36
CA GLU A 89 6.23 -11.10 4.19
C GLU A 89 5.99 -11.52 2.74
N PHE A 90 4.93 -11.02 2.13
CA PHE A 90 4.63 -11.21 0.70
C PHE A 90 5.80 -10.77 -0.19
N LEU A 91 6.31 -9.56 0.02
CA LEU A 91 7.42 -9.00 -0.75
C LEU A 91 8.68 -9.89 -0.68
N ARG A 92 9.00 -10.42 0.51
CA ARG A 92 10.16 -11.32 0.67
C ARG A 92 9.94 -12.69 0.02
N LYS A 93 8.76 -13.27 0.19
CA LYS A 93 8.50 -14.67 -0.17
C LYS A 93 8.11 -14.85 -1.64
N GLU A 94 7.26 -13.96 -2.15
CA GLU A 94 6.63 -14.10 -3.46
C GLU A 94 7.29 -13.19 -4.51
N VAL A 95 7.74 -11.99 -4.11
CA VAL A 95 8.39 -11.01 -5.02
C VAL A 95 9.92 -11.09 -4.98
N ASN A 96 10.49 -11.78 -3.98
CA ASN A 96 11.92 -11.97 -3.80
C ASN A 96 12.72 -10.64 -3.68
N VAL A 97 12.19 -9.67 -2.93
CA VAL A 97 12.90 -8.44 -2.56
C VAL A 97 13.54 -8.57 -1.18
N THR A 98 14.82 -8.21 -1.05
CA THR A 98 15.62 -8.54 0.17
C THR A 98 16.17 -7.31 0.89
N ASP A 99 16.17 -6.15 0.25
CA ASP A 99 16.66 -4.87 0.79
C ASP A 99 15.52 -3.87 1.08
N THR A 100 14.27 -4.31 0.90
CA THR A 100 13.05 -3.53 1.13
C THR A 100 12.45 -3.82 2.49
N HIS A 101 12.08 -2.76 3.19
CA HIS A 101 11.25 -2.83 4.38
C HIS A 101 10.30 -1.63 4.41
N PHE A 102 8.99 -1.88 4.48
CA PHE A 102 7.98 -0.82 4.59
C PHE A 102 7.36 -0.79 5.98
N THR A 103 7.13 0.42 6.48
CA THR A 103 6.55 0.66 7.81
C THR A 103 5.14 1.26 7.78
N ASN A 104 4.66 1.66 6.60
CA ASN A 104 3.33 2.21 6.37
C ASN A 104 2.91 1.99 4.90
N PRO A 105 1.60 2.02 4.55
CA PRO A 105 1.14 1.67 3.20
C PRO A 105 1.29 2.79 2.17
N HIS A 106 1.62 4.02 2.60
CA HIS A 106 1.55 5.21 1.75
C HIS A 106 2.91 5.83 1.41
N GLY A 107 3.95 5.53 2.17
CA GLY A 107 5.31 6.02 1.98
C GLY A 107 5.63 7.33 2.71
N LEU A 108 4.96 7.66 3.82
CA LEU A 108 5.44 8.78 4.66
C LEU A 108 6.76 8.35 5.32
N PHE A 109 7.59 9.35 5.61
CA PHE A 109 8.95 9.11 6.09
C PHE A 109 8.97 8.33 7.40
N ASP A 110 9.77 7.28 7.42
CA ASP A 110 10.28 6.60 8.60
C ASP A 110 11.71 6.14 8.27
N LYS A 111 12.61 6.17 9.25
CA LYS A 111 14.02 5.81 9.06
C LYS A 111 14.21 4.35 8.61
N ASP A 112 13.28 3.47 8.96
CA ASP A 112 13.31 2.04 8.67
C ASP A 112 12.49 1.72 7.39
N HIS A 113 11.84 2.72 6.78
CA HIS A 113 11.06 2.59 5.56
C HIS A 113 11.91 2.79 4.31
N VAL A 114 12.44 1.70 3.77
CA VAL A 114 13.49 1.73 2.74
C VAL A 114 13.24 0.73 1.64
N THR A 115 13.79 1.00 0.46
CA THR A 115 13.88 0.08 -0.68
C THR A 115 15.15 0.37 -1.49
N THR A 116 15.39 -0.38 -2.56
CA THR A 116 16.45 -0.14 -3.55
C THR A 116 15.86 -0.11 -4.96
N ALA A 117 16.59 0.46 -5.92
CA ALA A 117 16.16 0.41 -7.33
C ALA A 117 15.98 -1.03 -7.81
N SER A 118 16.93 -1.92 -7.50
CA SER A 118 16.91 -3.32 -7.91
C SER A 118 15.77 -4.13 -7.28
N ASP A 119 15.37 -3.82 -6.04
CA ASP A 119 14.18 -4.46 -5.46
C ASP A 119 12.89 -4.00 -6.17
N LEU A 120 12.79 -2.73 -6.55
CA LEU A 120 11.64 -2.23 -7.30
C LEU A 120 11.54 -2.84 -8.70
N GLU A 121 12.67 -3.21 -9.33
CA GLU A 121 12.69 -3.91 -10.61
C GLU A 121 12.05 -5.31 -10.55
N ASN A 122 12.03 -5.95 -9.38
CA ASN A 122 11.42 -7.27 -9.19
C ASN A 122 9.90 -7.22 -9.06
N TYR A 123 9.29 -6.04 -8.98
CA TYR A 123 7.84 -5.94 -8.79
C TYR A 123 7.11 -6.57 -9.98
N PRO A 124 6.09 -7.40 -9.74
CA PRO A 124 5.36 -8.05 -10.82
C PRO A 124 4.72 -6.99 -11.72
N ILE A 125 5.05 -7.05 -13.00
CA ILE A 125 4.29 -6.37 -14.03
C ILE A 125 3.00 -7.17 -14.19
N CYS A 126 1.83 -6.52 -14.06
CA CYS A 126 0.54 -7.15 -14.31
C CYS A 126 0.52 -7.70 -15.74
N ASN A 127 0.86 -8.97 -15.89
CA ASN A 127 0.57 -9.72 -17.10
C ASN A 127 -0.88 -10.17 -16.97
N GLU A 128 -1.70 -9.81 -17.96
CA GLU A 128 -3.05 -10.36 -18.10
C GLU A 128 -2.94 -11.90 -18.05
N LYS A 129 -3.45 -12.50 -16.97
CA LYS A 129 -3.78 -13.92 -16.95
C LYS A 129 -5.18 -14.11 -17.53
#